data_AF-A0A0A1UFT3-F1
#
_entry.id   AF-A0A0A1UFT3-F1
#
_cell.length_a   1.000
_cell.length_b   1.000
_cell.length_c   1.000
_cell.angle_alpha   90.00
_cell.angle_beta   90.00
_cell.angle_gamma   90.00
#
_symmetry.space_group_name_H-M   'P 1'
#
loop_
_entity.id
_entity.type
_entity.pdbx_description
1 polymer ?
#
loop_
_entity_poly.entity_id
_entity_poly.type
_entity_poly.pdbx_seq_one_letter_code
_entity_poly.pdbx_strand_id
1 'polypeptide(L)'
;MISTALNQFPKMFGLRNLQKELYPYNYYTQERIQNNIGTISEAGKYEIQKWTEAEYKLFNENIDKIESCKIDENHFNMMLYCKFYCNQDVRILKEGHTQFRIDNLSSLNIDVDKFISISALANNYFTTHVYSKIKDLKQYSGKVREYIQGTVYGGRCMARDNKKWHVRDELYDYDACSLYPSAIHRLKLATGKPILIPKNLLNSTILNHIMLEQQLEPTNERYILAFIVDIEITKIN
;
A
#
# COMPACT_ATOMS: atom_id res chain seq x y z
N MET A 1 -8.66 -2.28 -4.41
CA MET A 1 -7.86 -3.42 -4.91
C MET A 1 -6.44 -2.99 -5.28
N ILE A 2 -6.28 -1.94 -6.08
CA ILE A 2 -4.98 -1.31 -6.38
C ILE A 2 -4.91 0.01 -5.59
N SER A 3 -3.97 0.13 -4.64
CA SER A 3 -3.85 1.29 -3.74
C SER A 3 -2.74 2.24 -4.18
N THR A 4 -2.85 2.76 -5.40
CA THR A 4 -1.86 3.64 -6.03
C THR A 4 -2.59 4.72 -6.82
N ALA A 5 -1.97 5.90 -6.99
CA ALA A 5 -2.52 6.98 -7.79
C ALA A 5 -2.58 6.60 -9.29
N LEU A 6 -3.64 7.05 -9.99
CA LEU A 6 -3.88 6.71 -11.39
C LEU A 6 -2.73 7.11 -12.33
N ASN A 7 -2.03 8.20 -12.04
CA ASN A 7 -0.87 8.64 -12.85
C ASN A 7 0.29 7.63 -12.85
N GLN A 8 0.37 6.74 -11.85
CA GLN A 8 1.41 5.71 -11.79
C GLN A 8 1.03 4.45 -12.55
N PHE A 9 -0.25 4.26 -12.93
CA PHE A 9 -0.72 3.03 -13.56
C PHE A 9 0.03 2.69 -14.85
N PRO A 10 0.28 3.64 -15.78
CA PRO A 10 1.00 3.32 -17.01
C PRO A 10 2.40 2.75 -16.74
N LYS A 11 3.14 3.34 -15.80
CA LYS A 11 4.46 2.87 -15.41
C LYS A 11 4.39 1.53 -14.67
N MET A 12 3.46 1.41 -13.73
CA MET A 12 3.29 0.23 -12.88
C MET A 12 2.92 -1.02 -13.69
N PHE A 13 2.05 -0.87 -14.69
CA PHE A 13 1.52 -1.98 -15.51
C PHE A 13 2.15 -2.05 -16.92
N GLY A 14 3.17 -1.23 -17.20
CA GLY A 14 3.83 -1.20 -18.51
C GLY A 14 2.90 -0.82 -19.68
N LEU A 15 1.85 -0.03 -19.42
CA LEU A 15 0.88 0.37 -20.44
C LEU A 15 1.48 1.44 -21.35
N ARG A 16 1.48 1.17 -22.66
CA ARG A 16 2.00 2.10 -23.67
C ARG A 16 0.92 3.10 -24.10
N ASN A 17 1.36 4.31 -24.44
CA ASN A 17 0.50 5.38 -24.98
C ASN A 17 -0.66 5.78 -24.04
N LEU A 18 -0.47 5.65 -22.73
CA LEU A 18 -1.38 6.13 -21.71
C LEU A 18 -0.62 7.05 -20.76
N GLN A 19 -1.16 8.25 -20.57
CA GLN A 19 -0.71 9.19 -19.55
C GLN A 19 -1.93 9.79 -18.87
N LYS A 20 -1.80 10.14 -17.59
CA LYS A 20 -2.80 10.96 -16.92
C LYS A 20 -2.62 12.39 -17.40
N GLU A 21 -3.72 13.00 -17.80
CA GLU A 21 -3.69 14.35 -18.36
C GLU A 21 -3.77 15.41 -17.27
N LEU A 22 -3.45 16.65 -17.64
CA LEU A 22 -3.49 17.79 -16.74
C LEU A 22 -4.92 18.36 -16.66
N TYR A 23 -5.36 18.81 -15.49
CA TYR A 23 -6.69 19.42 -15.32
C TYR A 23 -6.65 20.66 -14.42
N PRO A 24 -7.16 21.82 -14.87
CA PRO A 24 -7.14 23.06 -14.08
C PRO A 24 -8.37 23.15 -13.18
N TYR A 25 -8.34 22.46 -12.04
CA TYR A 25 -9.47 22.34 -11.11
C TYR A 25 -10.04 23.69 -10.66
N ASN A 26 -9.19 24.64 -10.29
CA ASN A 26 -9.60 25.95 -9.75
C ASN A 26 -10.09 26.90 -10.85
N TYR A 27 -9.80 26.60 -12.12
CA TYR A 27 -10.26 27.39 -13.26
C TYR A 27 -11.71 27.06 -13.65
N TYR A 28 -12.19 25.85 -13.35
CA TYR A 28 -13.54 25.40 -13.69
C TYR A 28 -14.56 25.89 -12.65
N THR A 29 -15.09 27.11 -12.85
CA THR A 29 -16.19 27.67 -12.06
C THR A 29 -17.53 27.53 -12.78
N GLN A 30 -18.64 27.59 -12.01
CA GLN A 30 -19.99 27.52 -12.57
C GLN A 30 -20.23 28.56 -13.68
N GLU A 31 -19.80 29.80 -13.45
CA GLU A 31 -19.93 30.91 -14.42
C GLU A 31 -19.18 30.62 -15.73
N ARG A 32 -17.91 30.16 -15.64
CA ARG A 32 -17.11 29.86 -16.83
C ARG A 32 -17.64 28.67 -17.60
N ILE A 33 -18.15 27.64 -16.91
CA ILE A 33 -18.79 26.47 -17.54
C ILE A 33 -20.06 26.87 -18.29
N GLN A 34 -20.87 27.81 -17.77
CA GLN A 34 -22.07 28.30 -18.47
C GLN A 34 -21.73 28.97 -19.80
N ASN A 35 -20.62 29.71 -19.86
CA ASN A 35 -20.11 30.32 -21.09
C ASN A 35 -19.34 29.31 -21.97
N ASN A 36 -18.85 28.21 -21.39
CA ASN A 36 -18.13 27.09 -22.01
C ASN A 36 -16.86 27.45 -22.83
N ILE A 37 -16.39 28.69 -22.72
CA ILE A 37 -15.19 29.19 -23.38
C ILE A 37 -14.16 29.53 -22.31
N GLY A 38 -13.02 28.85 -22.35
CA GLY A 38 -11.91 29.05 -21.42
C GLY A 38 -10.71 29.70 -22.11
N THR A 39 -9.98 30.54 -21.39
CA THR A 39 -8.72 31.16 -21.82
C THR A 39 -7.54 30.26 -21.42
N ILE A 40 -6.79 29.80 -22.42
CA ILE A 40 -5.68 28.84 -22.26
C ILE A 40 -4.63 29.37 -21.29
N SER A 41 -4.21 30.63 -21.43
CA SER A 41 -3.16 31.23 -20.59
C SER A 41 -3.57 31.41 -19.12
N GLU A 42 -4.87 31.37 -18.80
CA GLU A 42 -5.38 31.52 -17.43
C GLU A 42 -5.57 30.20 -16.69
N ALA A 43 -5.70 29.09 -17.41
CA ALA A 43 -6.10 27.78 -16.87
C ALA A 43 -5.29 27.37 -15.63
N GLY A 44 -3.96 27.50 -15.68
CA GLY A 44 -3.06 27.11 -14.58
C GLY A 44 -2.76 28.17 -13.51
N LYS A 45 -3.27 29.40 -13.64
CA LYS A 45 -2.83 30.54 -12.80
C LYS A 45 -3.31 30.44 -11.35
N TYR A 46 -4.44 29.79 -11.13
CA TYR A 46 -5.15 29.75 -9.85
C TYR A 46 -5.05 28.40 -9.15
N GLU A 47 -4.30 27.45 -9.70
CA GLU A 47 -4.02 26.17 -9.06
C GLU A 47 -3.17 26.37 -7.78
N ILE A 48 -3.29 25.42 -6.83
CA ILE A 48 -2.51 25.44 -5.57
C ILE A 48 -1.01 25.59 -5.86
N GLN A 49 -0.54 24.85 -6.85
CA GLN A 49 0.75 25.06 -7.48
C GLN A 49 0.50 25.59 -8.89
N LYS A 50 0.96 26.82 -9.14
CA LYS A 50 0.86 27.45 -10.46
C LYS A 50 1.56 26.59 -11.51
N TRP A 51 0.91 26.47 -12.66
CA TRP A 51 1.49 25.72 -13.77
C TRP A 51 2.79 26.36 -14.28
N THR A 52 3.74 25.49 -14.55
CA THR A 52 4.99 25.74 -15.26
C THR A 52 4.75 25.82 -16.77
N GLU A 53 5.73 26.34 -17.51
CA GLU A 53 5.67 26.39 -18.97
C GLU A 53 5.47 24.99 -19.60
N ALA A 54 6.07 23.95 -18.99
CA ALA A 54 5.91 22.57 -19.45
C ALA A 54 4.46 22.07 -19.30
N GLU A 55 3.78 22.45 -18.22
CA GLU A 55 2.37 22.10 -17.98
C GLU A 55 1.44 22.82 -18.95
N TYR A 56 1.68 24.11 -19.22
CA TYR A 56 0.95 24.83 -20.26
C TYR A 56 1.19 24.25 -21.66
N LYS A 57 2.40 23.78 -21.96
CA LYS A 57 2.69 23.09 -23.22
C LYS A 57 1.89 21.79 -23.34
N LEU A 58 1.91 20.96 -22.30
CA LEU A 58 1.13 19.72 -22.25
C LEU A 58 -0.39 19.99 -22.38
N PHE A 59 -0.89 21.02 -21.73
CA PHE A 59 -2.30 21.43 -21.81
C PHE A 59 -2.70 21.80 -23.23
N ASN A 60 -1.88 22.60 -23.92
CA ASN A 60 -2.10 22.96 -25.33
C ASN A 60 -2.09 21.71 -26.24
N GLU A 61 -1.08 20.85 -26.08
CA GLU A 61 -0.98 19.61 -26.85
C GLU A 61 -2.21 18.70 -26.63
N ASN A 62 -2.81 18.73 -25.44
CA ASN A 62 -4.03 17.98 -25.16
C ASN A 62 -5.26 18.60 -25.80
N ILE A 63 -5.39 19.92 -25.77
CA ILE A 63 -6.47 20.63 -26.48
C ILE A 63 -6.42 20.33 -27.98
N ASP A 64 -5.22 20.35 -28.57
CA ASP A 64 -5.02 20.10 -30.01
C ASP A 64 -5.41 18.66 -30.43
N LYS A 65 -5.34 17.70 -29.51
CA LYS A 65 -5.75 16.30 -29.76
C LYS A 65 -7.27 16.10 -29.76
N ILE A 66 -8.04 17.04 -29.21
CA ILE A 66 -9.47 16.90 -29.03
C ILE A 66 -10.19 17.65 -30.15
N GLU A 67 -10.97 16.91 -30.93
CA GLU A 67 -11.75 17.48 -32.03
C GLU A 67 -12.65 18.63 -31.54
N SER A 68 -12.56 19.78 -32.22
CA SER A 68 -13.32 21.00 -31.91
C SER A 68 -13.09 21.59 -30.50
N CYS A 69 -12.06 21.15 -29.78
CA CYS A 69 -11.75 21.72 -28.47
C CYS A 69 -11.00 23.04 -28.55
N LYS A 70 -10.03 23.16 -29.47
CA LYS A 70 -9.41 24.46 -29.77
C LYS A 70 -10.41 25.34 -30.51
N ILE A 71 -10.79 26.46 -29.90
CA ILE A 71 -11.71 27.43 -30.51
C ILE A 71 -10.90 28.41 -31.37
N ASP A 72 -9.81 28.93 -30.79
CA ASP A 72 -8.82 29.77 -31.45
C ASP A 72 -7.45 29.63 -30.74
N GLU A 73 -6.48 30.49 -31.03
CA GLU A 73 -5.13 30.43 -30.42
C GLU A 73 -5.10 30.70 -28.91
N ASN A 74 -6.14 31.35 -28.36
CA ASN A 74 -6.21 31.73 -26.95
C ASN A 74 -7.30 31.00 -26.17
N HIS A 75 -8.28 30.40 -26.86
CA HIS A 75 -9.48 29.84 -26.25
C HIS A 75 -9.72 28.36 -26.55
N PHE A 76 -10.32 27.68 -25.58
CA PHE A 76 -10.70 26.28 -25.68
C PHE A 76 -12.12 26.03 -25.16
N ASN A 77 -12.73 24.95 -25.64
CA ASN A 77 -14.04 24.48 -25.19
C ASN A 77 -13.90 23.69 -23.89
N MET A 78 -14.37 24.28 -22.80
CA MET A 78 -14.17 23.75 -21.44
C MET A 78 -14.85 22.39 -21.24
N MET A 79 -16.06 22.21 -21.75
CA MET A 79 -16.84 20.98 -21.60
C MET A 79 -16.23 19.82 -22.40
N LEU A 80 -15.75 20.07 -23.61
CA LEU A 80 -15.06 19.05 -24.40
C LEU A 80 -13.77 18.59 -23.72
N TYR A 81 -12.98 19.53 -23.19
CA TYR A 81 -11.78 19.18 -22.43
C TYR A 81 -12.09 18.39 -21.16
N CYS A 82 -13.13 18.79 -20.41
CA CYS A 82 -13.59 18.08 -19.22
C CYS A 82 -14.02 16.64 -19.55
N LYS A 83 -14.82 16.46 -20.60
CA LYS A 83 -15.24 15.13 -21.06
C LYS A 83 -14.04 14.27 -21.45
N PHE A 84 -13.08 14.83 -22.18
CA PHE A 84 -11.84 14.14 -22.54
C PHE A 84 -11.06 13.69 -21.29
N TYR A 85 -10.82 14.60 -20.34
CA TYR A 85 -10.10 14.32 -19.11
C TYR A 85 -10.76 13.18 -18.29
N CYS A 86 -12.08 13.28 -18.06
CA CYS A 86 -12.83 12.26 -17.34
C CYS A 86 -12.79 10.90 -18.04
N ASN A 87 -12.93 10.88 -19.37
CA ASN A 87 -12.83 9.63 -20.15
C ASN A 87 -11.43 9.02 -20.06
N GLN A 88 -10.39 9.84 -20.08
CA GLN A 88 -9.01 9.38 -19.98
C GLN A 88 -8.71 8.79 -18.60
N ASP A 89 -9.21 9.39 -17.52
CA ASP A 89 -9.10 8.83 -16.16
C ASP A 89 -9.77 7.46 -16.04
N VAL A 90 -10.99 7.32 -16.57
CA VAL A 90 -11.70 6.04 -16.58
C VAL A 90 -10.99 5.01 -17.46
N ARG A 91 -10.42 5.43 -18.60
CA ARG A 91 -9.64 4.57 -19.48
C ARG A 91 -8.39 4.05 -18.78
N ILE A 92 -7.60 4.91 -18.13
CA ILE A 92 -6.40 4.49 -17.39
C ILE A 92 -6.76 3.49 -16.28
N LEU A 93 -7.84 3.76 -15.54
CA LEU A 93 -8.33 2.84 -14.52
C LEU A 93 -8.69 1.48 -15.13
N LYS A 94 -9.46 1.47 -16.23
CA LYS A 94 -9.90 0.25 -16.91
C LYS A 94 -8.73 -0.57 -17.44
N GLU A 95 -7.79 0.07 -18.12
CA GLU A 95 -6.63 -0.60 -18.71
C GLU A 95 -5.70 -1.15 -17.63
N GLY A 96 -5.41 -0.35 -16.59
CA GLY A 96 -4.59 -0.82 -15.46
C GLY A 96 -5.24 -1.95 -14.67
N HIS A 97 -6.56 -1.89 -14.46
CA HIS A 97 -7.30 -2.99 -13.82
C HIS A 97 -7.33 -4.26 -14.68
N THR A 98 -7.53 -4.12 -15.99
CA THR A 98 -7.48 -5.22 -16.95
C THR A 98 -6.11 -5.90 -16.91
N GLN A 99 -5.02 -5.12 -16.95
CA GLN A 99 -3.68 -5.66 -16.88
C GLN A 99 -3.41 -6.33 -15.53
N PHE A 100 -3.80 -5.71 -14.42
CA PHE A 100 -3.70 -6.31 -13.10
C PHE A 100 -4.41 -7.67 -13.02
N ARG A 101 -5.61 -7.78 -13.60
CA ARG A 101 -6.34 -9.05 -13.68
C ARG A 101 -5.59 -10.09 -14.51
N ILE A 102 -5.07 -9.72 -15.68
CA ILE A 102 -4.26 -10.60 -16.55
C ILE A 102 -3.02 -11.11 -15.82
N ASP A 103 -2.31 -10.22 -15.13
CA ASP A 103 -1.09 -10.57 -14.39
C ASP A 103 -1.39 -11.56 -13.27
N ASN A 104 -2.48 -11.38 -12.51
CA ASN A 104 -2.87 -12.29 -11.44
C ASN A 104 -3.41 -13.64 -11.96
N LEU A 105 -4.15 -13.64 -13.08
CA LEU A 105 -4.60 -14.87 -13.71
C LEU A 105 -3.42 -15.69 -14.23
N SER A 106 -2.43 -15.04 -14.86
CA SER A 106 -1.26 -15.73 -15.41
C SER A 106 -0.27 -16.21 -14.32
N SER A 107 -0.04 -15.41 -13.28
CA SER A 107 0.95 -15.73 -12.25
C SER A 107 0.41 -16.58 -11.09
N LEU A 108 -0.84 -16.34 -10.68
CA LEU A 108 -1.45 -16.97 -9.49
C LEU A 108 -2.66 -17.85 -9.82
N ASN A 109 -3.16 -17.83 -11.06
CA ASN A 109 -4.44 -18.45 -11.45
C ASN A 109 -5.62 -17.95 -10.60
N ILE A 110 -5.61 -16.66 -10.27
CA ILE A 110 -6.66 -16.00 -9.48
C ILE A 110 -7.31 -14.91 -10.30
N ASP A 111 -8.65 -14.95 -10.36
CA ASP A 111 -9.45 -13.86 -10.91
C ASP A 111 -9.71 -12.81 -9.83
N VAL A 112 -9.09 -11.63 -9.99
CA VAL A 112 -9.15 -10.55 -9.01
C VAL A 112 -10.56 -9.99 -8.84
N ASP A 113 -11.41 -10.10 -9.87
CA ASP A 113 -12.79 -9.59 -9.88
C ASP A 113 -13.70 -10.34 -8.89
N LYS A 114 -13.25 -11.50 -8.39
CA LYS A 114 -13.94 -12.28 -7.36
C LYS A 114 -13.71 -11.73 -5.94
N PHE A 115 -12.92 -10.68 -5.79
CA PHE A 115 -12.54 -10.12 -4.49
C PHE A 115 -12.80 -8.63 -4.44
N ILE A 116 -13.23 -8.13 -3.28
CA ILE A 116 -13.46 -6.69 -3.08
C ILE A 116 -12.18 -5.93 -2.68
N SER A 117 -11.18 -6.63 -2.14
CA SER A 117 -9.94 -6.03 -1.64
C SER A 117 -8.73 -6.92 -1.86
N ILE A 118 -7.54 -6.31 -1.88
CA ILE A 118 -6.27 -7.04 -1.99
C ILE A 118 -6.06 -7.95 -0.78
N SER A 119 -6.53 -7.56 0.41
CA SER A 119 -6.46 -8.39 1.61
C SER A 119 -7.33 -9.65 1.49
N ALA A 120 -8.51 -9.54 0.88
CA ALA A 120 -9.38 -10.70 0.63
C ALA A 120 -8.76 -11.67 -0.39
N LEU A 121 -8.18 -11.13 -1.47
CA LEU A 121 -7.43 -11.88 -2.46
C LEU A 121 -6.23 -12.61 -1.83
N ALA A 122 -5.39 -11.87 -1.09
CA ALA A 122 -4.23 -12.43 -0.41
C ALA A 122 -4.65 -13.51 0.59
N ASN A 123 -5.67 -13.26 1.42
CA ASN A 123 -6.16 -14.24 2.37
C ASN A 123 -6.68 -15.51 1.67
N ASN A 124 -7.34 -15.39 0.52
CA ASN A 124 -7.74 -16.56 -0.27
C ASN A 124 -6.53 -17.35 -0.78
N TYR A 125 -5.53 -16.67 -1.34
CA TYR A 125 -4.30 -17.30 -1.80
C TYR A 125 -3.59 -18.05 -0.65
N PHE A 126 -3.36 -17.37 0.48
CA PHE A 126 -2.73 -17.98 1.64
C PHE A 126 -3.57 -19.13 2.21
N THR A 127 -4.90 -18.99 2.26
CA THR A 127 -5.80 -20.06 2.72
C THR A 127 -5.63 -21.32 1.88
N THR A 128 -5.68 -21.18 0.56
CA THR A 128 -5.63 -22.29 -0.39
C THR A 128 -4.24 -22.93 -0.48
N HIS A 129 -3.19 -22.11 -0.51
CA HIS A 129 -1.84 -22.58 -0.85
C HIS A 129 -0.90 -22.77 0.33
N VAL A 130 -1.18 -22.14 1.48
CA VAL A 130 -0.28 -22.12 2.65
C VAL A 130 -0.98 -22.68 3.88
N TYR A 131 -2.03 -22.01 4.37
CA TYR A 131 -2.70 -22.35 5.62
C TYR A 131 -3.30 -23.75 5.61
N SER A 132 -3.86 -24.19 4.47
CA SER A 132 -4.39 -25.56 4.28
C SER A 132 -3.35 -26.66 4.48
N LYS A 133 -2.06 -26.35 4.31
CA LYS A 133 -0.94 -27.31 4.41
C LYS A 133 -0.31 -27.34 5.80
N ILE A 134 -0.66 -26.39 6.68
CA ILE A 134 -0.11 -26.30 8.03
C ILE A 134 -0.90 -27.24 8.94
N LYS A 135 -0.26 -28.34 9.35
CA LYS A 135 -0.80 -29.28 10.33
C LYS A 135 -0.98 -28.54 11.66
N ASP A 136 -2.23 -28.43 12.11
CA ASP A 136 -2.65 -27.79 13.36
C ASP A 136 -2.75 -26.25 13.36
N LEU A 137 -2.97 -25.61 12.20
CA LEU A 137 -3.38 -24.21 12.19
C LEU A 137 -4.79 -24.05 12.81
N LYS A 138 -4.94 -23.09 13.74
CA LYS A 138 -6.22 -22.81 14.43
C LYS A 138 -6.71 -21.41 14.11
N GLN A 139 -8.03 -21.26 14.02
CA GLN A 139 -8.69 -19.96 14.03
C GLN A 139 -9.22 -19.70 15.44
N TYR A 140 -8.88 -18.54 16.00
CA TYR A 140 -9.34 -18.14 17.33
C TYR A 140 -10.46 -17.10 17.25
N SER A 141 -11.36 -17.13 18.24
CA SER A 141 -12.45 -16.16 18.42
C SER A 141 -12.62 -15.79 19.89
N GLY A 142 -13.46 -14.79 20.17
CA GLY A 142 -13.78 -14.34 21.52
C GLY A 142 -12.56 -13.87 22.33
N LYS A 143 -12.53 -14.22 23.62
CA LYS A 143 -11.52 -13.76 24.57
C LYS A 143 -10.10 -14.21 24.27
N VAL A 144 -9.93 -15.41 23.71
CA VAL A 144 -8.61 -15.90 23.31
C VAL A 144 -8.07 -15.07 22.15
N ARG A 145 -8.90 -14.78 21.13
CA ARG A 145 -8.49 -13.89 20.04
C ARG A 145 -8.16 -12.48 20.55
N GLU A 146 -9.00 -11.93 21.42
CA GLU A 146 -8.80 -10.60 22.01
C GLU A 146 -7.45 -10.52 22.75
N TYR A 147 -7.13 -11.54 23.56
CA TYR A 147 -5.87 -11.63 24.28
C TYR A 147 -4.66 -11.69 23.33
N ILE A 148 -4.70 -12.58 22.33
CA ILE A 148 -3.62 -12.71 21.33
C ILE A 148 -3.47 -11.43 20.52
N GLN A 149 -4.57 -10.76 20.18
CA GLN A 149 -4.54 -9.51 19.41
C GLN A 149 -3.82 -8.40 20.17
N GLY A 150 -3.86 -8.41 21.51
CA GLY A 150 -3.15 -7.46 22.36
C GLY A 150 -1.62 -7.51 22.22
N THR A 151 -1.07 -8.61 21.70
CA THR A 151 0.38 -8.76 21.49
C THR A 151 0.82 -8.47 20.05
N VAL A 152 -0.11 -8.13 19.15
CA VAL A 152 0.20 -7.81 17.75
C VAL A 152 0.57 -6.33 17.64
N TYR A 153 1.87 -6.06 17.54
CA TYR A 153 2.42 -4.72 17.33
C TYR A 153 2.88 -4.53 15.87
N GLY A 154 2.82 -3.28 15.40
CA GLY A 154 3.28 -2.90 14.06
C GLY A 154 4.79 -2.74 13.95
N GLY A 155 5.24 -2.19 12.83
CA GLY A 155 6.65 -1.86 12.62
C GLY A 155 7.16 -0.83 13.63
N ARG A 156 8.42 -0.98 14.06
CA ARG A 156 9.09 -0.06 14.98
C ARG A 156 9.61 1.16 14.23
N CYS A 157 9.09 2.34 14.56
CA CYS A 157 9.60 3.62 14.08
C CYS A 157 10.16 4.41 15.26
N MET A 158 11.48 4.60 15.32
CA MET A 158 12.14 5.31 16.42
C MET A 158 13.44 5.96 15.95
N ALA A 159 13.81 7.05 16.62
CA ALA A 159 15.15 7.62 16.52
C ALA A 159 16.05 7.02 17.61
N ARG A 160 17.37 7.00 17.38
CA ARG A 160 18.36 6.72 18.44
C ARG A 160 18.07 7.68 19.62
N ASP A 161 17.82 7.18 20.80
CA ASP A 161 17.44 7.95 22.01
C ASP A 161 16.05 8.62 22.01
N ASN A 162 15.14 8.30 21.08
CA ASN A 162 13.78 8.87 21.02
C ASN A 162 13.72 10.42 21.02
N LYS A 163 14.77 11.08 20.53
CA LYS A 163 14.84 12.53 20.39
C LYS A 163 14.91 12.94 18.92
N LYS A 164 14.60 14.22 18.65
CA LYS A 164 14.79 14.80 17.32
C LYS A 164 16.29 14.99 17.06
N TRP A 165 16.72 14.64 15.85
CA TRP A 165 18.10 14.83 15.41
C TRP A 165 18.13 15.85 14.28
N HIS A 166 19.13 16.73 14.30
CA HIS A 166 19.51 17.57 13.18
C HIS A 166 20.96 17.21 12.83
N VAL A 167 21.15 16.54 11.70
CA VAL A 167 22.45 16.03 11.24
C VAL A 167 22.78 16.68 9.91
N ARG A 168 24.02 17.12 9.73
CA ARG A 168 24.52 17.73 8.48
C ARG A 168 25.52 16.85 7.74
N ASP A 169 25.96 15.76 8.36
CA ASP A 169 26.86 14.78 7.79
C ASP A 169 26.15 13.87 6.78
N GLU A 170 26.92 13.20 5.93
CA GLU A 170 26.41 12.15 5.05
C GLU A 170 25.93 10.94 5.87
N LEU A 171 24.76 10.42 5.51
CA LEU A 171 24.15 9.27 6.17
C LEU A 171 24.01 8.11 5.18
N TYR A 172 24.28 6.91 5.67
CA TYR A 172 23.98 5.66 4.97
C TYR A 172 22.67 5.09 5.51
N ASP A 173 21.73 4.84 4.61
CA ASP A 173 20.47 4.18 4.92
C ASP A 173 20.53 2.71 4.49
N TYR A 174 20.06 1.82 5.37
CA TYR A 174 20.02 0.39 5.14
C TYR A 174 18.56 -0.07 5.25
N ASP A 175 18.00 -0.47 4.12
CA ASP A 175 16.65 -1.03 4.07
C ASP A 175 16.69 -2.55 3.84
N ALA A 176 15.80 -3.26 4.54
CA ALA A 176 15.72 -4.70 4.44
C ALA A 176 14.82 -5.13 3.28
N CYS A 177 15.38 -5.88 2.32
CA CYS A 177 14.61 -6.40 1.19
C CYS A 177 13.49 -7.35 1.66
N SER A 178 12.23 -6.93 1.48
CA SER A 178 11.04 -7.73 1.78
C SER A 178 11.04 -8.29 3.21
N LEU A 179 11.24 -7.42 4.22
CA LEU A 179 11.42 -7.81 5.62
C LEU A 179 10.38 -8.84 6.12
N TYR A 180 9.08 -8.58 5.93
CA TYR A 180 8.02 -9.49 6.38
C TYR A 180 8.02 -10.85 5.65
N PRO A 181 8.02 -10.92 4.30
CA PRO A 181 8.19 -12.20 3.60
C PRO A 181 9.45 -12.97 4.02
N SER A 182 10.58 -12.28 4.15
CA SER A 182 11.85 -12.85 4.59
C SER A 182 11.78 -13.39 6.02
N ALA A 183 11.06 -12.72 6.92
CA ALA A 183 10.81 -13.20 8.27
C ALA A 183 9.88 -14.43 8.28
N ILE A 184 8.79 -14.41 7.51
CA ILE A 184 7.87 -15.55 7.38
C ILE A 184 8.59 -16.79 6.84
N HIS A 185 9.54 -16.61 5.92
CA HIS A 185 10.31 -17.71 5.36
C HIS A 185 11.33 -18.31 6.35
N ARG A 186 11.99 -17.46 7.16
CA ARG A 186 13.07 -17.89 8.06
C ARG A 186 12.58 -18.33 9.44
N LEU A 187 11.55 -17.68 9.97
CA LEU A 187 11.09 -17.86 11.34
C LEU A 187 10.04 -18.96 11.44
N LYS A 188 10.12 -19.74 12.52
CA LYS A 188 9.06 -20.70 12.85
C LYS A 188 7.84 -19.96 13.39
N LEU A 189 6.68 -20.16 12.76
CA LEU A 189 5.42 -19.57 13.17
C LEU A 189 4.70 -20.46 14.20
N ALA A 190 4.08 -19.84 15.20
CA ALA A 190 3.30 -20.53 16.21
C ALA A 190 2.01 -21.13 15.64
N THR A 191 1.74 -22.39 15.93
CA THR A 191 0.53 -23.12 15.53
C THR A 191 -0.06 -23.88 16.73
N GLY A 192 -1.26 -24.42 16.57
CA GLY A 192 -1.92 -25.26 17.58
C GLY A 192 -2.75 -24.50 18.60
N LYS A 193 -3.18 -25.19 19.65
CA LYS A 193 -3.99 -24.59 20.71
C LYS A 193 -3.08 -23.95 21.78
N PRO A 194 -3.30 -22.69 22.20
CA PRO A 194 -2.53 -22.12 23.29
C PRO A 194 -2.79 -22.90 24.58
N ILE A 195 -1.73 -23.09 25.36
CA ILE A 195 -1.75 -23.76 26.65
C ILE A 195 -1.56 -22.71 27.74
N LEU A 196 -2.41 -22.72 28.75
CA LEU A 196 -2.27 -21.81 29.89
C LEU A 196 -0.97 -22.10 30.62
N ILE A 197 -0.16 -21.07 30.84
CA ILE A 197 1.06 -21.16 31.64
C ILE A 197 0.66 -21.12 33.13
N PRO A 198 0.95 -22.17 33.92
CA PRO A 198 0.70 -22.17 35.36
C PRO A 198 1.43 -21.02 36.06
N LYS A 199 0.80 -20.39 37.07
CA LYS A 199 1.37 -19.23 37.78
C LYS A 199 2.73 -19.50 38.40
N ASN A 200 2.97 -20.72 38.89
CA ASN A 200 4.26 -21.13 39.46
C ASN A 200 5.39 -21.21 38.43
N LEU A 201 5.07 -21.23 37.13
CA LEU A 201 6.05 -21.21 36.04
C LEU A 201 6.26 -19.80 35.44
N LEU A 202 5.47 -18.80 35.84
CA LEU A 202 5.63 -17.40 35.39
C LEU A 202 6.81 -16.73 36.10
N ASN A 203 8.03 -17.12 35.73
CA ASN A 203 9.27 -16.51 36.21
C ASN A 203 10.24 -16.26 35.05
N SER A 204 11.35 -15.56 35.33
CA SER A 204 12.36 -15.18 34.33
C SER A 204 13.01 -16.37 33.62
N THR A 205 12.91 -17.59 34.16
CA THR A 205 13.47 -18.79 33.55
C THR A 205 12.88 -19.05 32.16
N ILE A 206 11.58 -18.81 31.95
CA ILE A 206 10.95 -18.96 30.62
C ILE A 206 11.61 -18.03 29.60
N LEU A 207 11.85 -16.76 29.98
CA LEU A 207 12.48 -15.77 29.11
C LEU A 207 13.95 -16.12 28.80
N ASN A 208 14.63 -16.77 29.74
CA ASN A 208 16.02 -17.20 29.56
C ASN A 208 16.16 -18.40 28.60
N HIS A 209 15.09 -19.17 28.38
CA HIS A 209 15.09 -20.40 27.56
C HIS A 209 14.37 -20.22 26.21
N ILE A 210 14.15 -18.98 25.74
CA ILE A 210 13.55 -18.70 24.42
C ILE A 210 14.44 -19.20 23.27
N MET A 211 13.83 -19.63 22.16
CA MET A 211 14.54 -20.10 20.96
C MET A 211 15.48 -19.05 20.34
N LEU A 212 16.52 -19.52 19.67
CA LEU A 212 17.36 -18.68 18.78
C LEU A 212 16.70 -18.51 17.41
N GLU A 213 17.09 -17.47 16.66
CA GLU A 213 16.48 -17.10 15.36
C GLU A 213 16.52 -18.22 14.31
N GLN A 214 17.50 -19.14 14.42
CA GLN A 214 17.71 -20.24 13.46
C GLN A 214 17.65 -21.62 14.14
N GLN A 215 17.04 -21.72 15.32
CA GLN A 215 16.94 -22.99 16.03
C GLN A 215 15.88 -23.88 15.39
N LEU A 216 16.29 -25.04 14.85
CA LEU A 216 15.39 -26.00 14.21
C LEU A 216 14.85 -27.06 15.19
N GLU A 217 15.67 -27.48 16.16
CA GLU A 217 15.34 -28.52 17.14
C GLU A 217 15.32 -27.99 18.58
N PRO A 218 14.38 -28.43 19.44
CA PRO A 218 14.34 -28.04 20.84
C PRO A 218 15.52 -28.64 21.62
N THR A 219 16.01 -27.93 22.62
CA THR A 219 17.04 -28.43 23.55
C THR A 219 16.56 -28.25 24.99
N ASN A 220 17.28 -28.85 25.95
CA ASN A 220 16.99 -28.68 27.37
C ASN A 220 17.17 -27.22 27.84
N GLU A 221 18.03 -26.46 27.16
CA GLU A 221 18.35 -25.07 27.48
C GLU A 221 17.51 -24.06 26.68
N ARG A 222 16.96 -24.47 25.54
CA ARG A 222 16.25 -23.59 24.61
C ARG A 222 15.04 -24.29 24.03
N TYR A 223 13.86 -23.83 24.42
CA TYR A 223 12.60 -24.37 23.94
C TYR A 223 12.23 -23.76 22.59
N ILE A 224 11.65 -24.56 21.69
CA ILE A 224 10.96 -24.03 20.51
C ILE A 224 9.48 -23.85 20.85
N LEU A 225 9.20 -22.73 21.52
CA LEU A 225 7.87 -22.36 21.99
C LEU A 225 7.62 -20.88 21.72
N ALA A 226 6.36 -20.54 21.45
CA ALA A 226 5.89 -19.16 21.41
C ALA A 226 5.12 -18.86 22.70
N PHE A 227 5.47 -17.76 23.35
CA PHE A 227 4.85 -17.31 24.59
C PHE A 227 4.02 -16.06 24.33
N ILE A 228 2.82 -16.03 24.91
CA ILE A 228 1.93 -14.87 24.91
C ILE A 228 1.72 -14.54 26.38
N VAL A 229 2.35 -13.45 26.82
CA VAL A 229 2.40 -13.04 28.22
C VAL A 229 2.23 -11.53 28.30
N ASP A 230 1.59 -11.06 29.37
CA ASP A 230 1.59 -9.65 29.73
C ASP A 230 2.87 -9.34 30.51
N ILE A 231 3.57 -8.30 30.07
CA ILE A 231 4.82 -7.86 30.70
C ILE A 231 4.60 -6.49 31.32
N GLU A 232 4.84 -6.40 32.62
CA GLU A 232 4.91 -5.12 33.33
C GLU A 232 6.37 -4.64 33.36
N ILE A 233 6.61 -3.46 32.80
CA ILE A 233 7.92 -2.81 32.86
C ILE A 233 8.00 -2.05 34.18
N THR A 234 8.70 -2.60 35.16
CA THR A 234 8.84 -1.99 36.50
C THR A 234 9.95 -0.94 36.56
N LYS A 235 10.89 -0.97 35.62
CA LYS A 235 11.98 0.02 35.51
C LYS A 235 12.49 0.08 34.07
N ILE A 236 12.74 1.29 33.59
CA ILE A 236 13.48 1.56 32.36
C ILE A 236 14.81 2.16 32.81
N ASN A 237 15.93 1.53 32.44
CA ASN A 237 17.27 2.06 32.70
C ASN A 237 17.64 3.16 31.72
#